data_AF-M3JCF7-F1
#
_entry.id   AF-M3JCF7-F1
#
_cell.length_a   1.000
_cell.length_b   1.000
_cell.length_c   1.000
_cell.angle_alpha   90.00
_cell.angle_beta   90.00
_cell.angle_gamma   90.00
#
_symmetry.space_group_name_H-M   'P 1'
#
loop_
_entity.id
_entity.type
_entity.pdbx_description
1 polymer ?
#
loop_
_entity_poly.entity_id
_entity_poly.type
_entity_poly.pdbx_seq_one_letter_code
_entity_poly.pdbx_strand_id
1 'polypeptide(L)'
;IIGRSLCGKARAALNLGAEDIFARPAQPQTDESEGYTLAQKIVGRACGVPGVRAGQYCEPATLTVGSQDTTGPMTRDEIKELASLGFSADFVLQSFCHTAAYPKPSDLETQRTLPKFMSSRGGVSLRPGDGVIHSWLNRMVLPDTVGTGGDSHTRFPIGVSFPAG
;
A
#
# COMPACT_ATOMS: atom_id res chain seq x y z
N ILE A 1 9.53 -10.87 -5.28
CA ILE A 1 9.15 -9.79 -6.23
C ILE A 1 10.37 -8.97 -6.67
N ILE A 2 11.10 -8.32 -5.75
CA ILE A 2 12.28 -7.49 -6.07
C ILE A 2 13.35 -8.24 -6.89
N GLY A 3 13.78 -9.43 -6.45
CA GLY A 3 14.77 -10.23 -7.17
C GLY A 3 14.34 -10.63 -8.59
N ARG A 4 13.06 -10.99 -8.78
CA ARG A 4 12.48 -11.29 -10.10
C ARG A 4 12.51 -10.06 -11.00
N SER A 5 12.13 -8.88 -10.49
CA SER A 5 12.17 -7.62 -11.24
C SER A 5 13.61 -7.23 -11.61
N LEU A 6 14.57 -7.40 -10.69
CA LEU A 6 15.99 -7.15 -10.94
C LEU A 6 16.53 -8.06 -12.05
N CYS A 7 16.22 -9.36 -12.00
CA CYS A 7 16.59 -10.30 -13.05
C CYS A 7 16.03 -9.88 -14.42
N GLY A 8 14.74 -9.51 -14.46
CA GLY A 8 14.10 -9.03 -15.69
C GLY A 8 14.80 -7.79 -16.27
N LYS A 9 15.10 -6.79 -15.43
CA LYS A 9 15.82 -5.57 -15.86
C LYS A 9 17.22 -5.86 -16.36
N ALA A 10 17.98 -6.72 -15.66
CA ALA A 10 19.33 -7.10 -16.05
C ALA A 10 19.34 -7.83 -17.41
N ARG A 11 18.40 -8.76 -17.63
CA ARG A 11 18.27 -9.47 -18.90
C ARG A 11 17.89 -8.54 -20.04
N ALA A 12 16.97 -7.62 -19.82
CA ALA A 12 16.61 -6.60 -20.81
C ALA A 12 17.82 -5.73 -21.19
N ALA A 13 18.61 -5.27 -20.22
CA ALA A 13 19.82 -4.49 -20.47
C ALA A 13 20.90 -5.28 -21.24
N LEU A 14 20.95 -6.60 -21.05
CA LEU A 14 21.85 -7.52 -21.78
C LEU A 14 21.27 -8.03 -23.11
N ASN A 15 20.10 -7.54 -23.53
CA ASN A 15 19.37 -8.00 -24.72
C ASN A 15 19.11 -9.53 -24.72
N LEU A 16 18.90 -10.11 -23.54
CA LEU A 16 18.54 -11.51 -23.39
C LEU A 16 17.01 -11.68 -23.42
N GLY A 17 16.54 -12.81 -23.93
CA GLY A 17 15.13 -13.18 -23.91
C GLY A 17 14.57 -13.38 -22.49
N ALA A 18 13.26 -13.61 -22.39
CA ALA A 18 12.60 -13.90 -21.11
C ALA A 18 13.23 -15.09 -20.38
N GLU A 19 13.14 -15.09 -19.05
CA GLU A 19 13.61 -16.18 -18.21
C GLU A 19 12.54 -17.27 -18.01
N ASP A 20 13.01 -18.48 -17.67
CA ASP A 20 12.21 -19.67 -17.36
C ASP A 20 12.56 -20.28 -15.98
N ILE A 21 13.34 -19.58 -15.16
CA ILE A 21 13.79 -20.02 -13.83
C ILE A 21 12.76 -19.73 -12.72
N PHE A 22 11.86 -18.75 -12.90
CA PHE A 22 10.81 -18.43 -11.95
C PHE A 22 9.48 -19.09 -12.33
N ALA A 23 8.81 -19.66 -11.33
CA ALA A 23 7.45 -20.15 -11.48
C ALA A 23 6.51 -19.01 -11.91
N ARG A 24 5.73 -19.25 -12.96
CA ARG A 24 4.74 -18.30 -13.46
C ARG A 24 3.38 -18.57 -12.82
N PRO A 25 2.64 -17.54 -12.40
CA PRO A 25 1.31 -17.72 -11.84
C PRO A 25 0.39 -18.32 -12.90
N ALA A 26 -0.37 -19.35 -12.51
CA ALA A 26 -1.40 -19.92 -13.37
C ALA A 26 -2.44 -18.84 -13.68
N GLN A 27 -2.79 -18.69 -14.96
CA GLN A 27 -3.89 -17.83 -15.33
C GLN A 27 -5.20 -18.58 -15.05
N PRO A 28 -6.17 -17.96 -14.36
CA PRO A 28 -7.46 -18.59 -14.13
C PRO A 28 -8.17 -18.85 -15.47
N GLN A 29 -8.81 -19.99 -15.61
CA GLN A 29 -9.71 -20.24 -16.75
C GLN A 29 -10.95 -19.37 -16.56
N THR A 30 -11.20 -18.47 -17.52
CA THR A 30 -12.36 -17.58 -17.47
C THR A 30 -13.02 -17.48 -18.83
N ASP A 31 -14.34 -17.34 -18.83
CA ASP A 31 -15.10 -16.97 -20.02
C ASP A 31 -14.85 -15.49 -20.33
N GLU A 32 -14.31 -15.19 -21.51
CA GLU A 32 -14.06 -13.82 -21.96
C GLU A 32 -15.36 -13.03 -22.20
N SER A 33 -16.50 -13.72 -22.37
CA SER A 33 -17.80 -13.09 -22.56
C SER A 33 -18.42 -12.54 -21.26
N GLU A 34 -17.93 -12.98 -20.09
CA GLU A 34 -18.42 -12.50 -18.80
C GLU A 34 -17.86 -11.11 -18.47
N GLY A 35 -18.73 -10.19 -18.02
CA GLY A 35 -18.30 -8.87 -17.55
C GLY A 35 -17.43 -8.91 -16.28
N TYR A 36 -16.90 -7.75 -15.90
CA TYR A 36 -16.16 -7.58 -14.64
C TYR A 36 -17.03 -6.95 -13.55
N THR A 37 -16.86 -7.39 -12.31
CA THR A 37 -17.43 -6.71 -11.14
C THR A 37 -16.73 -5.37 -10.89
N LEU A 38 -17.32 -4.51 -10.05
CA LEU A 38 -16.72 -3.20 -9.76
C LEU A 38 -15.29 -3.33 -9.18
N ALA A 39 -15.07 -4.22 -8.22
CA ALA A 39 -13.74 -4.44 -7.64
C ALA A 39 -12.73 -4.92 -8.68
N GLN A 40 -13.14 -5.84 -9.57
CA GLN A 40 -12.29 -6.33 -10.66
C GLN A 40 -11.90 -5.21 -11.63
N LYS A 41 -12.83 -4.28 -11.93
CA LYS A 41 -12.56 -3.10 -12.77
C LYS A 41 -11.61 -2.11 -12.09
N ILE A 42 -11.80 -1.84 -10.79
CA ILE A 42 -10.93 -0.92 -10.04
C ILE A 42 -9.49 -1.46 -9.99
N VAL A 43 -9.31 -2.74 -9.64
CA VAL A 43 -7.99 -3.37 -9.63
C VAL A 43 -7.40 -3.45 -11.04
N GLY A 44 -8.21 -3.77 -12.05
CA GLY A 44 -7.81 -3.75 -13.46
C GLY A 44 -7.27 -2.40 -13.89
N ARG A 45 -8.01 -1.33 -13.62
CA ARG A 45 -7.58 0.05 -13.91
C ARG A 45 -6.23 0.35 -13.28
N ALA A 46 -6.03 -0.02 -12.01
CA ALA A 46 -4.75 0.15 -11.32
C ALA A 46 -3.60 -0.69 -11.89
N CYS A 47 -3.91 -1.74 -12.66
CA CYS A 47 -2.93 -2.56 -13.40
C CYS A 47 -2.80 -2.18 -14.88
N GLY A 48 -3.53 -1.16 -15.36
CA GLY A 48 -3.55 -0.77 -16.78
C GLY A 48 -4.33 -1.69 -17.71
N VAL A 49 -5.24 -2.52 -17.18
CA VAL A 49 -6.09 -3.45 -17.95
C VAL A 49 -7.59 -3.22 -17.67
N PRO A 50 -8.52 -3.72 -18.50
CA PRO A 50 -9.96 -3.50 -18.29
C PRO A 50 -10.52 -4.12 -17.00
N GLY A 51 -9.90 -5.20 -16.49
CA GLY A 51 -10.31 -5.90 -15.29
C GLY A 51 -9.33 -7.02 -14.92
N VAL A 52 -9.37 -7.46 -13.66
CA VAL A 52 -8.62 -8.63 -13.16
C VAL A 52 -9.59 -9.73 -12.74
N ARG A 53 -9.29 -10.98 -13.07
CA ARG A 53 -10.13 -12.13 -12.68
C ARG A 53 -9.74 -12.68 -11.32
N ALA A 54 -10.68 -13.34 -10.64
CA ALA A 54 -10.40 -14.01 -9.38
C ALA A 54 -9.32 -15.10 -9.58
N GLY A 55 -8.32 -15.14 -8.69
CA GLY A 55 -7.18 -16.06 -8.81
C GLY A 55 -6.05 -15.59 -9.74
N GLN A 56 -6.25 -14.51 -10.49
CA GLN A 56 -5.20 -13.93 -11.33
C GLN A 56 -4.18 -13.14 -10.49
N TYR A 57 -2.90 -13.39 -10.71
CA TYR A 57 -1.83 -12.56 -10.14
C TYR A 57 -1.79 -11.19 -10.82
N CYS A 58 -1.71 -10.13 -10.03
CA CYS A 58 -1.59 -8.75 -10.51
C CYS A 58 -0.76 -7.91 -9.53
N GLU A 59 -0.26 -6.77 -10.01
CA GLU A 59 0.52 -5.80 -9.22
C GLU A 59 -0.13 -4.41 -9.39
N PRO A 60 -1.23 -4.10 -8.68
CA PRO A 60 -1.94 -2.83 -8.85
C PRO A 60 -1.17 -1.64 -8.28
N ALA A 61 -1.20 -0.51 -8.98
CA ALA A 61 -0.72 0.76 -8.46
C ALA A 61 -1.54 1.16 -7.21
N THR A 62 -0.84 1.35 -6.09
CA THR A 62 -1.45 1.71 -4.80
C THR A 62 -1.21 3.19 -4.55
N LEU A 63 -2.27 3.99 -4.59
CA LEU A 63 -2.15 5.45 -4.52
C LEU A 63 -2.20 5.96 -3.08
N THR A 64 -3.12 5.43 -2.28
CA THR A 64 -3.35 5.87 -0.90
C THR A 64 -2.96 4.78 0.10
N VAL A 65 -2.10 5.14 1.06
CA VAL A 65 -1.60 4.24 2.11
C VAL A 65 -1.85 4.83 3.49
N GLY A 66 -2.52 4.08 4.38
CA GLY A 66 -2.74 4.46 5.76
C GLY A 66 -1.77 3.79 6.75
N SER A 67 -1.30 4.51 7.75
CA SER A 67 -0.53 4.00 8.89
C SER A 67 -1.02 4.63 10.20
N GLN A 68 -1.11 3.82 11.25
CA GLN A 68 -1.52 4.24 12.59
C GLN A 68 -0.40 4.00 13.61
N ASP A 69 -0.55 4.50 14.83
CA ASP A 69 0.53 4.62 15.82
C ASP A 69 0.91 3.35 16.58
N THR A 70 0.11 2.29 16.50
CA THR A 70 0.44 0.95 17.05
C THR A 70 1.17 0.07 16.04
N THR A 71 0.87 0.18 14.75
CA THR A 71 1.59 -0.55 13.68
C THR A 71 2.71 0.27 13.06
N GLY A 72 2.62 1.60 13.13
CA GLY A 72 3.56 2.55 12.53
C GLY A 72 5.03 2.35 12.93
N PRO A 73 5.37 2.05 14.20
CA PRO A 73 6.74 1.72 14.57
C PRO A 73 7.28 0.47 13.85
N MET A 74 6.46 -0.58 13.69
CA MET A 74 6.85 -1.78 12.94
C MET A 74 6.98 -1.45 11.45
N THR A 75 6.00 -0.76 10.87
CA THR A 75 6.07 -0.30 9.47
C THR A 75 7.32 0.57 9.20
N ARG A 76 7.69 1.45 10.13
CA ARG A 76 8.92 2.25 10.06
C ARG A 76 10.16 1.37 9.98
N ASP A 77 10.23 0.33 10.78
CA ASP A 77 11.39 -0.54 10.84
C ASP A 77 11.49 -1.41 9.56
N GLU A 78 10.38 -1.91 9.04
CA GLU A 78 10.30 -2.55 7.71
C GLU A 78 10.77 -1.60 6.58
N ILE A 79 10.33 -0.33 6.60
CA ILE A 79 10.77 0.69 5.62
C ILE A 79 12.29 0.91 5.67
N LYS A 80 12.90 0.86 6.86
CA LYS A 80 14.36 0.97 7.01
C LYS A 80 15.06 -0.27 6.46
N GLU A 81 14.54 -1.46 6.73
CA GLU A 81 15.10 -2.72 6.21
C GLU A 81 15.02 -2.79 4.68
N LEU A 82 13.96 -2.25 4.09
CA LEU A 82 13.81 -2.08 2.64
C LEU A 82 14.67 -0.95 2.06
N ALA A 83 15.47 -0.27 2.88
CA ALA A 83 16.33 0.86 2.50
C ALA A 83 15.56 1.99 1.79
N SER A 84 14.27 2.18 2.12
CA SER A 84 13.44 3.18 1.47
C SER A 84 13.69 4.59 2.03
N LEU A 85 14.17 5.46 1.15
CA LEU A 85 14.45 6.87 1.42
C LEU A 85 13.26 7.79 1.12
N GLY A 86 12.20 7.28 0.49
CA GLY A 86 11.02 8.04 0.10
C GLY A 86 9.86 7.12 -0.29
N PHE A 87 8.64 7.59 -0.12
CA PHE A 87 7.46 6.85 -0.55
C PHE A 87 7.24 7.02 -2.05
N SER A 88 6.92 5.92 -2.73
CA SER A 88 6.52 5.93 -4.15
C SER A 88 5.00 5.93 -4.34
N ALA A 89 4.22 5.69 -3.28
CA ALA A 89 2.78 5.89 -3.32
C ALA A 89 2.46 7.39 -3.34
N ASP A 90 1.42 7.79 -4.06
CA ASP A 90 1.03 9.19 -4.22
C ASP A 90 0.70 9.87 -2.89
N PHE A 91 0.12 9.12 -1.95
CA PHE A 91 -0.27 9.65 -0.65
C PHE A 91 -0.09 8.61 0.47
N VAL A 92 0.67 8.98 1.49
CA VAL A 92 0.87 8.17 2.71
C VAL A 92 0.48 8.99 3.93
N LEU A 93 -0.45 8.49 4.74
CA LEU A 93 -0.93 9.15 5.95
C LEU A 93 -0.51 8.39 7.22
N GLN A 94 0.08 9.09 8.18
CA GLN A 94 0.31 8.62 9.54
C GLN A 94 -0.66 9.29 10.51
N SER A 95 -1.23 8.51 11.42
CA SER A 95 -2.11 8.99 12.51
C SER A 95 -1.58 8.63 13.90
N PHE A 96 -2.14 9.28 14.94
CA PHE A 96 -1.86 9.01 16.35
C PHE A 96 -3.16 8.87 17.13
N CYS A 97 -3.94 7.84 16.83
CA CYS A 97 -5.30 7.68 17.36
C CYS A 97 -5.43 6.60 18.43
N HIS A 98 -4.53 5.62 18.49
CA HIS A 98 -4.64 4.50 19.42
C HIS A 98 -3.96 4.76 20.77
N THR A 99 -2.91 5.59 20.77
CA THR A 99 -2.04 5.82 21.94
C THR A 99 -2.17 7.22 22.54
N ALA A 100 -2.95 8.11 21.91
CA ALA A 100 -2.99 9.52 22.29
C ALA A 100 -3.68 9.81 23.63
N ALA A 101 -4.67 9.01 24.03
CA ALA A 101 -5.48 9.30 25.23
C ALA A 101 -4.69 9.15 26.54
N TYR A 102 -3.90 8.08 26.65
CA TYR A 102 -3.14 7.73 27.86
C TYR A 102 -1.76 7.18 27.47
N PRO A 103 -0.85 8.03 26.95
CA PRO A 103 0.41 7.56 26.37
C PRO A 103 1.36 7.02 27.44
N LYS A 104 1.91 5.85 27.19
CA LYS A 104 3.08 5.33 27.92
C LYS A 104 4.35 6.10 27.48
N PRO A 105 5.45 6.03 28.25
CA PRO A 105 6.72 6.65 27.83
C PRO A 105 7.19 6.24 26.42
N SER A 106 6.96 4.99 26.01
CA SER A 106 7.24 4.50 24.65
C SER A 106 6.36 5.16 23.58
N ASP A 107 5.12 5.47 23.91
CA ASP A 107 4.17 6.09 22.99
C ASP A 107 4.57 7.56 22.77
N LEU A 108 5.02 8.25 23.83
CA LEU A 108 5.56 9.60 23.72
C LEU A 108 6.78 9.67 22.80
N GLU A 109 7.66 8.66 22.85
CA GLU A 109 8.80 8.59 21.93
C GLU A 109 8.35 8.37 20.49
N THR A 110 7.37 7.50 20.27
CA THR A 110 6.74 7.30 18.95
C THR A 110 6.13 8.59 18.43
N GLN A 111 5.36 9.30 19.24
CA GLN A 111 4.72 10.58 18.88
C GLN A 111 5.74 11.67 18.55
N ARG A 112 6.95 11.63 19.13
CA ARG A 112 8.04 12.59 18.84
C ARG A 112 8.81 12.25 17.57
N THR A 113 9.03 10.97 17.30
CA THR A 113 9.97 10.53 16.25
C THR A 113 9.29 10.16 14.94
N LEU A 114 8.12 9.52 15.00
CA LEU A 114 7.43 9.00 13.82
C LEU A 114 6.95 10.09 12.84
N PRO A 115 6.46 11.27 13.27
CA PRO A 115 6.05 12.32 12.33
C PRO A 115 7.19 12.77 11.40
N LYS A 116 8.39 12.94 11.96
CA LYS A 116 9.57 13.35 11.19
C LYS A 116 10.01 12.25 10.22
N PHE A 117 9.93 10.98 10.64
CA PHE A 117 10.25 9.85 9.78
C PHE A 117 9.34 9.77 8.55
N MET A 118 8.04 10.01 8.75
CA MET A 118 7.03 9.96 7.68
C MET A 118 7.17 11.16 6.74
N SER A 119 7.25 12.37 7.30
CA SER A 119 7.38 13.61 6.50
C SER A 119 8.69 13.70 5.74
N SER A 120 9.81 13.20 6.27
CA SER A 120 11.07 13.15 5.53
C SER A 120 11.04 12.25 4.29
N ARG A 121 9.99 11.40 4.15
CA ARG A 121 9.76 10.49 3.03
C ARG A 121 8.60 10.93 2.13
N GLY A 122 8.07 12.13 2.33
CA GLY A 122 6.94 12.67 1.57
C GLY A 122 5.56 12.30 2.13
N GLY A 123 5.49 11.64 3.29
CA GLY A 123 4.23 11.31 3.95
C GLY A 123 3.63 12.49 4.71
N VAL A 124 2.32 12.43 4.95
CA VAL A 124 1.59 13.36 5.82
C VAL A 124 1.44 12.74 7.20
N SER A 125 1.66 13.52 8.25
CA SER A 125 1.50 13.09 9.63
C SER A 125 0.47 13.95 10.34
N LEU A 126 -0.56 13.32 10.88
CA LEU A 126 -1.46 13.94 11.84
C LEU A 126 -0.74 14.11 13.19
N ARG A 127 -1.43 14.76 14.14
CA ARG A 127 -0.98 15.01 15.50
C ARG A 127 -1.76 14.15 16.50
N PRO A 128 -1.16 13.82 17.67
CA PRO A 128 -1.91 13.25 18.78
C PRO A 128 -3.11 14.15 19.13
N GLY A 129 -4.30 13.57 19.20
CA GLY A 129 -5.55 14.30 19.44
C GLY A 129 -6.36 14.67 18.20
N ASP A 130 -5.81 14.55 16.98
CA ASP A 130 -6.56 14.82 15.74
C ASP A 130 -7.69 13.79 15.49
N GLY A 131 -7.58 12.61 16.10
CA GLY A 131 -8.62 11.58 16.09
C GLY A 131 -8.35 10.41 15.14
N VAL A 132 -9.37 9.58 14.94
CA VAL A 132 -9.28 8.25 14.29
C VAL A 132 -8.79 8.34 12.84
N ILE A 133 -7.82 7.49 12.49
CA ILE A 133 -7.20 7.43 11.16
C ILE A 133 -8.21 7.47 10.01
N HIS A 134 -9.22 6.60 10.04
CA HIS A 134 -10.15 6.43 8.93
C HIS A 134 -11.07 7.64 8.73
N SER A 135 -11.31 8.43 9.78
CA SER A 135 -12.00 9.71 9.65
C SER A 135 -11.20 10.67 8.76
N TRP A 136 -9.88 10.68 8.88
CA TRP A 136 -9.01 11.54 8.06
C TRP A 136 -8.70 10.92 6.70
N LEU A 137 -8.27 9.66 6.69
CA LEU A 137 -7.86 8.95 5.48
C LEU A 137 -8.98 8.91 4.43
N ASN A 138 -10.22 8.63 4.84
CA ASN A 138 -11.35 8.54 3.91
C ASN A 138 -11.68 9.87 3.21
N ARG A 139 -11.22 11.01 3.74
CA ARG A 139 -11.36 12.34 3.11
C ARG A 139 -10.28 12.63 2.07
N MET A 140 -9.28 11.76 1.97
CA MET A 140 -8.09 11.94 1.13
C MET A 140 -7.96 10.85 0.06
N VAL A 141 -8.84 9.85 0.05
CA VAL A 141 -8.90 8.82 -0.98
C VAL A 141 -9.54 9.37 -2.25
N LEU A 142 -9.01 8.99 -3.42
CA LEU A 142 -9.60 9.30 -4.71
C LEU A 142 -10.57 8.19 -5.16
N PRO A 143 -11.73 8.54 -5.78
CA PRO A 143 -12.67 7.53 -6.29
C PRO A 143 -12.04 6.55 -7.27
N ASP A 144 -12.50 5.29 -7.26
CA ASP A 144 -12.05 4.22 -8.15
C ASP A 144 -10.54 3.95 -8.16
N THR A 145 -9.86 4.22 -7.04
CA THR A 145 -8.43 3.92 -6.87
C THR A 145 -8.21 2.75 -5.91
N VAL A 146 -7.00 2.16 -5.98
CA VAL A 146 -6.57 1.08 -5.07
C VAL A 146 -5.69 1.68 -3.98
N GLY A 147 -5.90 1.25 -2.75
CA GLY A 147 -5.05 1.57 -1.61
C GLY A 147 -4.82 0.41 -0.64
N THR A 148 -4.08 0.70 0.41
CA THR A 148 -3.81 -0.24 1.51
C THR A 148 -3.62 0.51 2.82
N GLY A 149 -3.42 -0.22 3.91
CA GLY A 149 -3.00 0.38 5.17
C GLY A 149 -2.67 -0.66 6.22
N GLY A 150 -1.81 -0.26 7.15
CA GLY A 150 -1.38 -1.02 8.33
C GLY A 150 -2.45 -1.13 9.41
N ASP A 151 -3.71 -1.29 9.01
CA ASP A 151 -4.86 -1.40 9.90
C ASP A 151 -5.97 -2.21 9.22
N SER A 152 -6.52 -3.20 9.92
CA SER A 152 -7.52 -4.13 9.37
C SER A 152 -8.84 -3.48 8.98
N HIS A 153 -9.13 -2.28 9.50
CA HIS A 153 -10.29 -1.46 9.17
C HIS A 153 -10.00 -0.43 8.08
N THR A 154 -8.84 -0.52 7.41
CA THR A 154 -8.58 0.23 6.17
C THR A 154 -9.49 -0.31 5.06
N ARG A 155 -10.73 0.17 5.04
CA ARG A 155 -11.83 -0.23 4.15
C ARG A 155 -12.39 1.03 3.51
N PHE A 156 -11.83 1.41 2.35
CA PHE A 156 -12.18 2.67 1.71
C PHE A 156 -13.65 2.73 1.33
N PRO A 157 -14.36 3.84 1.60
CA PRO A 157 -15.75 4.02 1.20
C PRO A 157 -15.88 4.33 -0.30
N ILE A 158 -14.82 4.82 -0.93
CA ILE A 158 -14.72 5.10 -2.37
C ILE A 158 -13.42 4.48 -2.91
N GLY A 159 -13.50 3.72 -3.99
CA GLY A 159 -12.39 2.87 -4.45
C GLY A 159 -12.36 1.51 -3.73
N VAL A 160 -11.17 0.93 -3.60
CA VAL A 160 -10.98 -0.36 -2.91
C VAL A 160 -9.66 -0.36 -2.15
N SER A 161 -9.66 -1.00 -0.98
CA SER A 161 -8.44 -1.18 -0.19
C SER A 161 -8.28 -2.61 0.30
N PHE A 162 -7.02 -3.05 0.35
CA PHE A 162 -6.63 -4.35 0.88
C PHE A 162 -5.67 -4.13 2.04
N PRO A 163 -6.12 -4.24 3.31
CA PRO A 163 -5.24 -4.10 4.47
C PRO A 163 -4.09 -5.10 4.46
N ALA A 164 -2.94 -4.67 4.97
CA ALA A 164 -1.74 -5.49 5.10
C ALA A 164 -1.04 -5.20 6.43
N GLY A 165 -0.19 -6.13 6.85
CA GLY A 165 0.76 -5.93 7.96
C GLY A 165 1.98 -5.15 7.52
#